data_AF-A0A1L8QRM9-F1
#
_entry.id   AF-A0A1L8QRM9-F1
#
_cell.length_a   1.000
_cell.length_b   1.000
_cell.length_c   1.000
_cell.angle_alpha   90.00
_cell.angle_beta   90.00
_cell.angle_gamma   90.00
#
_symmetry.space_group_name_H-M   'P 1'
#
loop_
_entity.id
_entity.type
_entity.pdbx_description
1 polymer ?
#
loop_
_entity_poly.entity_id
_entity_poly.type
_entity_poly.pdbx_seq_one_letter_code
_entity_poly.pdbx_strand_id
1 'polypeptide(L)'
;MPAIITDAQTNEVLMLAYMNEESYAKTVETNQTWFYSRSRQELWHKGATSGHTQAVKRIDIDCDRDTLLIRVVQTGAACHTGERSCFFQKVKEVDADA
;
A
#
# COMPACT_ATOMS: atom_id res chain seq x y z
N MET A 1 -11.80 4.71 1.09
CA MET A 1 -11.45 3.92 -0.11
C MET A 1 -10.33 2.96 0.23
N PRO A 2 -10.47 1.64 0.01
CA PRO A 2 -9.35 0.70 0.04
C PRO A 2 -8.27 1.12 -0.99
N ALA A 3 -7.01 0.89 -0.63
CA ALA A 3 -5.86 1.11 -1.50
C ALA A 3 -4.93 -0.10 -1.42
N ILE A 4 -4.76 -0.78 -2.54
CA ILE A 4 -3.82 -1.88 -2.70
C ILE A 4 -2.49 -1.30 -3.16
N ILE A 5 -1.43 -1.59 -2.43
CA ILE A 5 -0.08 -1.14 -2.76
C ILE A 5 0.69 -2.30 -3.39
N THR A 6 1.26 -2.05 -4.56
CA THR A 6 2.13 -3.01 -5.25
C THR A 6 3.50 -2.41 -5.52
N ASP A 7 4.53 -3.25 -5.51
CA ASP A 7 5.85 -2.82 -5.97
C ASP A 7 5.84 -2.62 -7.49
N ALA A 8 6.34 -1.46 -7.94
CA ALA A 8 6.32 -1.07 -9.34
C ALA A 8 7.24 -1.91 -10.24
N GLN A 9 8.23 -2.61 -9.67
CA GLN A 9 9.20 -3.43 -10.39
C GLN A 9 8.81 -4.91 -10.36
N THR A 10 8.38 -5.42 -9.20
CA THR A 10 8.12 -6.86 -9.02
C THR A 10 6.65 -7.25 -9.16
N ASN A 11 5.73 -6.27 -9.17
CA ASN A 11 4.28 -6.47 -9.05
C ASN A 11 3.83 -7.18 -7.76
N GLU A 12 4.73 -7.36 -6.80
CA GLU A 12 4.39 -7.94 -5.49
C GLU A 12 3.38 -7.04 -4.77
N VAL A 13 2.31 -7.63 -4.23
CA VAL A 13 1.39 -6.92 -3.35
C VAL A 13 2.10 -6.69 -2.02
N LEU A 14 2.28 -5.43 -1.64
CA LEU A 14 3.01 -5.02 -0.44
C LEU A 14 2.10 -4.89 0.77
N MET A 15 0.94 -4.23 0.61
CA MET A 15 0.00 -4.01 1.71
C MET A 15 -1.37 -3.54 1.19
N LEU A 16 -2.38 -3.64 2.06
CA LEU A 16 -3.66 -2.97 1.91
C LEU A 16 -3.80 -1.92 3.02
N ALA A 17 -4.27 -0.73 2.66
CA ALA A 17 -4.63 0.32 3.60
C ALA A 17 -5.88 1.05 3.12
N TYR A 18 -6.28 2.09 3.85
CA TYR A 18 -7.43 2.92 3.51
C TYR A 18 -6.98 4.36 3.32
N MET A 19 -7.62 5.05 2.38
CA MET A 19 -7.49 6.47 2.15
C MET A 19 -8.84 7.17 2.34
N ASN A 20 -8.82 8.32 2.99
CA ASN A 20 -9.83 9.36 2.89
C ASN A 20 -9.39 10.42 1.85
N GLU A 21 -10.24 11.42 1.59
CA GLU A 21 -9.97 12.49 0.63
C GLU A 21 -8.64 13.22 0.90
N GLU A 22 -8.36 13.57 2.15
CA GLU A 22 -7.14 14.27 2.52
C GLU A 22 -5.88 13.43 2.30
N SER A 23 -5.90 12.15 2.71
CA SER A 23 -4.76 11.24 2.47
C SER A 23 -4.52 10.99 0.98
N TYR A 24 -5.58 10.97 0.17
CA TYR A 24 -5.44 10.86 -1.28
C TYR A 24 -4.84 12.14 -1.87
N ALA A 25 -5.35 13.32 -1.50
CA ALA A 25 -4.83 14.60 -1.96
C ALA A 25 -3.33 14.74 -1.63
N LYS A 26 -2.94 14.42 -0.40
CA LYS A 26 -1.52 14.40 0.01
C LYS A 26 -0.71 13.39 -0.81
N THR A 27 -1.26 12.21 -1.09
CA THR A 27 -0.57 11.21 -1.90
C THR A 27 -0.25 11.71 -3.31
N VAL A 28 -1.21 12.38 -3.94
CA VAL A 28 -1.04 12.98 -5.28
C VAL A 28 -0.06 14.15 -5.23
N GLU A 29 -0.17 15.02 -4.22
CA GLU A 29 0.69 16.19 -4.05
C GLU A 29 2.15 15.79 -3.81
N THR A 30 2.40 14.86 -2.88
CA THR A 30 3.76 14.54 -2.45
C THR A 30 4.41 13.41 -3.24
N ASN A 31 3.66 12.71 -4.10
CA ASN A 31 4.09 11.45 -4.73
C ASN A 31 4.62 10.42 -3.71
N GLN A 32 4.07 10.43 -2.49
CA GLN A 32 4.37 9.47 -1.43
C GLN A 32 3.07 8.98 -0.83
N THR A 33 2.98 7.73 -0.38
CA THR A 33 1.70 7.23 0.12
C THR A 33 1.35 7.79 1.49
N TRP A 34 0.17 8.38 1.59
CA TRP A 34 -0.49 8.76 2.83
C TRP A 34 -1.74 7.92 3.01
N PHE A 35 -1.97 7.46 4.23
CA PHE A 35 -3.11 6.63 4.56
C PHE A 35 -3.93 7.26 5.68
N TYR A 36 -5.15 6.77 5.83
CA TYR A 36 -6.05 7.10 6.92
C TYR A 36 -6.31 5.86 7.77
N SER A 37 -5.89 5.93 9.04
CA SER A 37 -6.22 4.91 10.03
C SER A 37 -7.68 5.07 10.43
N ARG A 38 -8.54 4.15 10.01
CA ARG A 38 -9.97 4.19 10.37
C ARG A 38 -10.22 4.01 11.87
N SER A 39 -9.36 3.27 12.57
CA SER A 39 -9.49 3.03 14.01
C SER A 39 -8.99 4.18 14.86
N ARG A 40 -7.91 4.85 14.44
CA ARG A 40 -7.37 6.04 15.14
C ARG A 40 -7.99 7.34 14.66
N GLN A 41 -8.71 7.31 13.54
CA GLN A 41 -9.23 8.48 12.85
C GLN A 41 -8.16 9.52 12.47
N GLU A 42 -6.98 9.03 12.06
CA GLU A 42 -5.80 9.86 11.85
C GLU A 42 -5.14 9.60 10.50
N LEU A 43 -4.52 10.64 9.94
CA LEU A 43 -3.62 10.54 8.81
C LEU A 43 -2.28 9.96 9.21
N TRP A 44 -1.66 9.23 8.30
CA TRP A 44 -0.32 8.72 8.49
C TRP A 44 0.45 8.66 7.17
N HIS A 45 1.63 9.28 7.16
CA HIS A 45 2.60 9.17 6.08
C HIS A 45 3.42 7.89 6.23
N LYS A 46 3.31 6.97 5.26
CA LYS A 46 4.01 5.69 5.30
C LYS A 46 5.52 5.89 5.39
N GLY A 47 6.11 5.36 6.46
CA GLY A 47 7.54 5.45 6.70
C GLY A 47 8.02 6.74 7.34
N ALA A 48 7.13 7.66 7.77
CA ALA A 48 7.52 8.90 8.43
C ALA A 48 8.39 8.67 9.69
N THR A 49 8.15 7.58 10.43
CA THR A 49 8.92 7.22 11.62
C THR A 49 10.07 6.26 11.31
N SER A 50 9.84 5.26 10.46
CA SER A 50 10.83 4.20 10.19
C SER A 50 11.79 4.47 9.04
N GLY A 51 11.54 5.51 8.23
CA GLY A 51 12.22 5.74 6.95
C GLY A 51 11.76 4.79 5.83
N HIS A 52 10.89 3.82 6.10
CA HIS A 52 10.42 2.85 5.09
C HIS A 52 9.28 3.43 4.22
N THR A 53 9.64 4.40 3.40
CA THR A 53 8.73 5.19 2.56
C THR A 53 8.32 4.45 1.28
N GLN A 54 7.27 4.96 0.64
CA GLN A 54 6.74 4.44 -0.63
C GLN A 54 6.63 5.60 -1.62
N ALA A 55 7.46 5.60 -2.65
CA ALA A 55 7.42 6.61 -3.71
C ALA A 55 6.44 6.17 -4.80
N VAL A 56 5.38 6.95 -4.99
CA VAL A 56 4.31 6.65 -5.96
C VAL A 56 4.83 6.76 -7.39
N LYS A 57 4.48 5.76 -8.22
CA LYS A 57 4.80 5.72 -9.65
C LYS A 57 3.57 5.71 -10.53
N ARG A 58 2.47 5.14 -10.05
CA ARG A 58 1.19 5.08 -10.77
C ARG A 58 0.05 4.89 -9.78
N ILE A 59 -1.08 5.53 -10.06
CA ILE A 59 -2.34 5.34 -9.34
C ILE A 59 -3.37 4.94 -10.40
N ASP A 60 -3.95 3.76 -10.23
CA ASP A 60 -5.07 3.25 -11.00
C ASP A 60 -6.31 3.18 -10.10
N ILE A 61 -7.47 3.19 -10.73
CA ILE A 61 -8.77 2.98 -10.08
C ILE A 61 -9.46 1.80 -10.77
N ASP A 62 -10.22 1.01 -10.01
CA ASP A 62 -10.99 -0.11 -10.56
C ASP A 62 -12.23 0.34 -11.36
N CYS A 63 -13.00 -0.64 -11.85
CA CYS A 63 -14.05 -0.40 -12.85
C CYS A 63 -15.30 0.30 -12.28
N ASP A 64 -15.64 0.02 -11.02
CA ASP A 64 -16.75 0.62 -10.26
C ASP A 64 -16.29 1.76 -9.34
N ARG A 65 -14.99 2.06 -9.34
CA ARG A 65 -14.38 3.24 -8.72
C ARG A 65 -14.43 3.25 -7.21
N ASP A 66 -14.31 2.08 -6.60
CA ASP A 66 -14.33 1.94 -5.15
C ASP A 66 -12.98 1.57 -4.54
N THR A 67 -11.98 1.20 -5.36
CA THR A 67 -10.65 0.80 -4.89
C THR A 67 -9.53 1.41 -5.74
N LEU A 68 -8.46 1.84 -5.06
CA LEU A 68 -7.22 2.27 -5.71
C LEU A 68 -6.20 1.13 -5.80
N LEU A 69 -5.50 1.05 -6.92
CA LEU A 69 -4.26 0.29 -7.06
C LEU A 69 -3.10 1.28 -7.23
N ILE A 70 -2.17 1.28 -6.29
CA ILE A 70 -1.05 2.22 -6.27
C ILE A 70 0.26 1.45 -6.42
N ARG A 71 0.98 1.73 -7.50
CA ARG A 71 2.31 1.17 -7.75
C ARG A 71 3.37 2.08 -7.15
N VAL A 72 4.26 1.52 -6.35
CA VAL A 72 5.27 2.29 -5.61
C VAL A 72 6.66 1.68 -5.77
N VAL A 73 7.69 2.51 -5.58
CA VAL A 73 9.02 2.02 -5.22
C VAL A 73 9.10 2.02 -3.70
N GLN A 74 9.23 0.84 -3.10
CA GLN A 74 9.33 0.67 -1.64
C GLN A 74 10.79 0.85 -1.18
N THR A 75 10.98 1.71 -0.19
CA THR A 75 12.25 1.80 0.57
C THR A 75 12.12 0.96 1.84
N GLY A 76 13.06 0.03 2.08
CA GLY A 76 13.01 -0.84 3.26
C GLY A 76 11.79 -1.78 3.25
N ALA A 77 11.22 -2.04 4.43
CA ALA A 77 10.09 -2.96 4.61
C ALA A 77 8.73 -2.25 4.55
N ALA A 78 7.75 -2.81 3.83
CA ALA A 78 6.38 -2.30 3.89
C ALA A 78 5.74 -2.63 5.25
N CYS A 79 6.04 -3.80 5.82
CA CYS A 79 5.47 -4.27 7.08
C CYS A 79 6.25 -3.77 8.30
N HIS A 80 5.54 -3.61 9.43
CA HIS A 80 6.15 -3.24 10.71
C HIS A 80 6.93 -4.39 11.36
N THR A 81 6.78 -5.62 10.86
CA THR A 81 7.55 -6.80 11.31
C THR A 81 8.96 -6.85 10.71
N GLY A 82 9.27 -5.96 9.76
CA GLY A 82 10.51 -6.01 8.98
C GLY A 82 10.37 -6.77 7.66
N GLU A 83 9.24 -7.43 7.42
CA GLU A 83 8.97 -8.13 6.17
C GLU A 83 8.66 -7.17 5.02
N ARG A 84 9.11 -7.55 3.82
CA ARG A 84 8.94 -6.74 2.61
C ARG A 84 7.47 -6.48 2.30
N SER A 85 6.63 -7.50 2.38
CA SER A 85 5.17 -7.44 2.20
C SER A 85 4.48 -7.81 3.51
N CYS A 86 3.28 -7.26 3.74
CA CYS A 86 2.39 -7.71 4.81
C CYS A 86 1.83 -9.12 4.55
N PHE A 87 1.87 -9.61 3.31
CA PHE A 87 1.33 -10.91 2.88
C PHE A 87 2.39 -12.01 2.89
N PHE A 88 3.23 -12.05 3.94
CA PHE A 88 4.33 -13.02 4.07
C PHE A 88 3.89 -14.37 4.67
N GLN A 89 2.70 -14.43 5.29
CA GLN A 89 2.17 -15.67 5.85
C GLN A 89 1.28 -16.41 4.84
N LYS A 90 1.64 -17.64 4.51
CA LYS A 90 0.81 -18.53 3.69
C LYS A 90 -0.30 -19.16 4.53
N VAL A 91 -1.54 -19.13 4.02
CA VAL A 91 -2.70 -19.77 4.66
C VAL A 91 -3.01 -21.13 4.02
N LYS A 92 -2.95 -21.20 2.69
CA LYS A 92 -3.18 -22.41 1.91
C LYS A 92 -2.36 -22.32 0.62
N GLU A 93 -1.70 -23.40 0.27
CA GLU A 93 -1.09 -23.61 -1.05
C GLU A 93 -1.95 -24.65 -1.76
N VAL A 94 -2.29 -24.39 -3.02
CA VAL A 94 -3.00 -25.38 -3.85
C VAL A 94 -1.95 -25.92 -4.79
N ASP A 95 -1.64 -27.20 -4.67
CA ASP A 95 -0.75 -27.87 -5.59
C ASP A 95 -1.37 -27.79 -6.99
N ALA A 96 -0.56 -27.38 -7.98
CA ALA A 96 -1.03 -27.16 -9.34
C ALA A 96 -1.38 -28.46 -10.10
N ASP A 97 -1.18 -29.62 -9.48
CA ASP A 97 -1.29 -30.96 -10.09
C ASP A 97 -2.38 -31.85 -9.44
N ALA A 98 -3.42 -31.28 -8.84
CA ALA A 98 -4.59 -32.02 -8.34
C ALA A 98 -5.79 -31.95 -9.27
#